data_AF-A0A6V8NDI8-F1
#
_entry.id   AF-A0A6V8NDI8-F1
#
_cell.length_a   1.000
_cell.length_b   1.000
_cell.length_c   1.000
_cell.angle_alpha   90.00
_cell.angle_beta   90.00
_cell.angle_gamma   90.00
#
_symmetry.space_group_name_H-M   'P 1'
#
loop_
_entity.id
_entity.type
_entity.pdbx_description
1 polymer ?
#
loop_
_entity_poly.entity_id
_entity_poly.type
_entity_poly.pdbx_seq_one_letter_code
_entity_poly.pdbx_strand_id
1 'polypeptide(L)'
;MKVSGFTFLNRAVTLGYPFRESIRSALPLCDEFIVVVGEVEDGTAEAVAALNEPKIKIFRSCWNYKVGNFVLAQQTNVAYYSCTGDWAFYIQGDEILHEEDQQRLLDLMHQHLDNPKVEGLAFDYVHFYGNHNTQAWSPRWYRREVRVFRNNLRLMFPSDGLFAVLLKTSRRARYLNAVVSGAKMYHYGWVRSDALHQGGQNKKDVYEKVDPDSLRPFTGTHPKIIQPLLREEVTGLFQTQPGYRLTWRERRHKVLMVLERLFGIDFAKNHFRRVKG
;
A
#
# COMPACT_ATOMS: atom_id res chain seq x y z
N MET A 1 23.51 -5.28 7.30
CA MET A 1 22.36 -4.84 6.48
C MET A 1 21.64 -3.78 7.27
N LYS A 2 21.30 -2.65 6.63
CA LYS A 2 20.46 -1.59 7.19
C LYS A 2 19.16 -1.48 6.38
N VAL A 3 18.03 -1.29 7.04
CA VAL A 3 16.71 -1.11 6.41
C VAL A 3 16.13 0.24 6.81
N SER A 4 15.81 1.07 5.81
CA SER A 4 15.04 2.31 6.02
C SER A 4 13.57 2.05 5.71
N GLY A 5 12.69 2.21 6.69
CA GLY A 5 11.27 2.36 6.43
C GLY A 5 10.96 3.77 5.95
N PHE A 6 9.94 3.95 5.11
CA PHE A 6 9.49 5.29 4.75
C PHE A 6 8.01 5.36 4.41
N THR A 7 7.44 6.54 4.63
CA THR A 7 6.06 6.88 4.27
C THR A 7 5.90 8.39 4.07
N PHE A 8 4.74 8.80 3.54
CA PHE A 8 4.30 10.18 3.61
C PHE A 8 2.91 10.25 4.24
N LEU A 9 2.60 11.34 4.94
CA LEU A 9 1.31 11.58 5.56
C LEU A 9 0.84 13.01 5.31
N ASN A 10 -0.45 13.19 5.03
CA ASN A 10 -1.07 14.51 4.97
C ASN A 10 -2.52 14.37 5.43
N ARG A 11 -2.86 15.14 6.46
CA ARG A 11 -4.17 15.08 7.11
C ARG A 11 -4.59 13.67 7.54
N ALA A 12 -3.64 12.84 7.99
CA ALA A 12 -3.89 11.43 8.26
C ALA A 12 -4.85 11.21 9.43
N VAL A 13 -4.84 12.11 10.42
CA VAL A 13 -5.80 12.14 11.53
C VAL A 13 -7.20 12.46 11.00
N THR A 14 -7.34 13.53 10.21
CA THR A 14 -8.63 13.93 9.61
C THR A 14 -9.20 12.83 8.71
N LEU A 15 -8.34 12.18 7.93
CA LEU A 15 -8.76 11.11 7.01
C LEU A 15 -9.08 9.79 7.74
N GLY A 16 -8.66 9.65 8.99
CA GLY A 16 -8.92 8.47 9.82
C GLY A 16 -8.23 7.21 9.30
N TYR A 17 -7.04 7.35 8.68
CA TYR A 17 -6.24 6.20 8.29
C TYR A 17 -5.53 5.58 9.51
N PRO A 18 -5.30 4.25 9.53
CA PRO A 18 -4.57 3.56 10.61
C PRO A 18 -3.04 3.77 10.50
N PHE A 19 -2.60 5.03 10.36
CA PHE A 19 -1.21 5.34 10.05
C PHE A 19 -0.24 5.03 11.21
N ARG A 20 -0.74 5.05 12.45
CA ARG A 20 0.06 4.68 13.63
C ARG A 20 0.35 3.19 13.61
N GLU A 21 -0.66 2.39 13.28
CA GLU A 21 -0.61 0.94 13.16
C GLU A 21 0.26 0.54 11.96
N SER A 22 0.11 1.25 10.83
CA SER A 22 0.97 1.14 9.65
C SER A 22 2.45 1.28 10.00
N ILE A 23 2.85 2.42 10.58
CA ILE A 23 4.25 2.69 10.97
C ILE A 23 4.74 1.60 11.93
N ARG A 24 3.96 1.30 12.99
CA ARG A 24 4.34 0.29 13.98
C ARG A 24 4.49 -1.11 13.41
N SER A 25 3.72 -1.48 12.39
CA SER A 25 3.85 -2.77 11.73
C SER A 25 5.16 -2.93 10.96
N ALA A 26 5.74 -1.81 10.50
CA ALA A 26 6.97 -1.77 9.73
C ALA A 26 8.24 -1.56 10.59
N LEU A 27 8.13 -0.88 11.73
CA LEU A 27 9.26 -0.59 12.64
C LEU A 27 10.13 -1.80 13.03
N PRO A 28 9.59 -3.02 13.25
CA PRO A 28 10.40 -4.19 13.55
C PRO A 28 11.42 -4.56 12.46
N LEU A 29 11.14 -4.19 11.21
CA LEU A 29 12.04 -4.43 10.07
C LEU A 29 13.10 -3.35 9.89
N CYS A 30 12.95 -2.19 10.55
CA CYS A 30 13.66 -0.97 10.20
C CYS A 30 14.71 -0.58 11.23
N ASP A 31 15.82 -0.01 10.76
CA ASP A 31 16.83 0.67 11.57
C ASP A 31 16.56 2.18 11.67
N GLU A 32 15.86 2.73 10.68
CA GLU A 32 15.32 4.09 10.69
C GLU A 32 13.98 4.13 9.95
N PHE A 33 13.14 5.11 10.24
CA PHE A 33 11.84 5.25 9.60
C PHE A 33 11.57 6.71 9.23
N ILE A 34 11.55 7.01 7.93
CA ILE A 34 11.35 8.35 7.40
C ILE A 34 9.85 8.64 7.26
N VAL A 35 9.38 9.70 7.90
CA VAL A 35 7.98 10.15 7.77
C VAL A 35 7.97 11.56 7.20
N VAL A 36 7.56 11.69 5.94
CA VAL A 36 7.34 13.02 5.33
C VAL A 36 5.92 13.48 5.62
N VAL A 37 5.76 14.57 6.36
CA VAL A 37 4.45 15.09 6.77
C VAL A 37 4.17 16.41 6.04
N GLY A 38 2.95 16.53 5.50
CA GLY A 38 2.46 17.77 4.91
C GLY A 38 2.40 18.94 5.91
N GLU A 39 2.27 20.15 5.38
CA GLU A 39 2.21 21.39 6.17
C GLU A 39 0.85 21.64 6.85
N VAL A 40 -0.18 20.87 6.50
CA VAL A 40 -1.51 21.06 7.06
C VAL A 40 -1.52 20.56 8.50
N GLU A 41 -1.79 21.46 9.43
CA GLU A 41 -1.91 21.12 10.85
C GLU A 41 -3.29 20.53 11.13
N ASP A 42 -3.34 19.21 11.34
CA ASP A 42 -4.53 18.48 11.82
C ASP A 42 -4.20 17.52 12.97
N GLY A 43 -3.02 17.68 13.60
CA GLY A 43 -2.52 16.76 14.61
C GLY A 43 -1.71 15.58 14.06
N THR A 44 -1.54 15.43 12.74
CA THR A 44 -0.81 14.29 12.15
C THR A 44 0.65 14.24 12.60
N ALA A 45 1.37 15.35 12.60
CA ALA A 45 2.78 15.34 12.98
C ALA A 45 2.98 15.07 14.47
N GLU A 46 2.12 15.67 15.31
CA GLU A 46 2.07 15.47 16.76
C GLU A 46 1.75 14.01 17.08
N ALA A 47 0.82 13.42 16.33
CA ALA A 47 0.47 12.02 16.43
C ALA A 47 1.64 11.08 16.10
N VAL A 48 2.43 11.39 15.07
CA VAL A 48 3.64 10.64 14.73
C VAL A 48 4.70 10.82 15.82
N ALA A 49 4.93 12.05 16.29
CA ALA A 49 5.89 12.33 17.36
C ALA A 49 5.53 11.58 18.66
N ALA A 50 4.24 11.51 18.99
CA ALA A 50 3.73 10.78 20.15
C ALA A 50 3.90 9.25 20.09
N LEU A 51 4.37 8.70 18.97
CA LEU A 51 4.83 7.30 18.93
C LEU A 51 6.08 7.07 19.78
N ASN A 52 6.82 8.14 20.12
CA ASN A 52 8.02 8.10 20.97
C ASN A 52 9.06 7.05 20.54
N GLU A 53 9.21 6.86 19.23
CA GLU A 53 10.11 5.87 18.65
C GLU A 53 11.38 6.56 18.11
N PRO A 54 12.58 6.27 18.64
CA PRO A 54 13.82 6.91 18.23
C PRO A 54 14.22 6.64 16.77
N LYS A 55 13.74 5.55 16.16
CA LYS A 55 13.97 5.27 14.72
C LYS A 55 13.25 6.25 13.80
N ILE A 56 12.17 6.89 14.26
CA ILE A 56 11.34 7.77 13.43
C ILE A 56 12.03 9.12 13.21
N LYS A 57 12.14 9.53 11.95
CA LYS A 57 12.63 10.85 11.51
C LYS A 57 11.52 11.55 10.75
N ILE A 58 11.03 12.65 11.31
CA ILE A 58 9.94 13.45 10.73
C ILE A 58 10.53 14.56 9.86
N PHE A 59 10.08 14.66 8.61
CA PHE A 59 10.42 15.73 7.69
C PHE A 59 9.16 16.47 7.28
N ARG A 60 9.14 17.80 7.42
CA ARG A 60 8.04 18.62 6.90
C ARG A 60 8.27 18.88 5.40
N SER A 61 7.21 18.83 4.61
CA SER A 61 7.27 19.10 3.17
C SER A 61 6.03 19.81 2.64
N CYS A 62 6.24 20.76 1.73
CA CYS A 62 5.16 21.47 1.05
C CYS A 62 4.53 20.59 -0.03
N TRP A 63 3.20 20.50 -0.02
CA TRP A 63 2.44 19.75 -1.02
C TRP A 63 2.03 20.66 -2.18
N ASN A 64 2.48 20.34 -3.40
CA ASN A 64 2.02 21.07 -4.59
C ASN A 64 0.67 20.53 -5.09
N TYR A 65 -0.43 21.09 -4.59
CA TYR A 65 -1.77 20.66 -4.99
C TYR A 65 -2.12 20.95 -6.46
N LYS A 66 -1.37 21.84 -7.15
CA LYS A 66 -1.63 22.18 -8.56
C LYS A 66 -1.33 21.04 -9.53
N VAL A 67 -0.52 20.07 -9.13
CA VAL A 67 -0.16 18.91 -9.97
C VAL A 67 -1.08 17.70 -9.76
N GLY A 68 -2.17 17.85 -9.01
CA GLY A 68 -3.11 16.77 -8.74
C GLY A 68 -2.44 15.56 -8.07
N ASN A 69 -2.74 14.34 -8.54
CA ASN A 69 -2.22 13.11 -7.93
C ASN A 69 -0.69 12.98 -7.96
N PHE A 70 0.02 13.74 -8.81
CA PHE A 70 1.48 13.77 -8.82
C PHE A 70 2.09 14.30 -7.52
N VAL A 71 1.30 14.96 -6.67
CA VAL A 71 1.74 15.32 -5.32
C VAL A 71 2.09 14.08 -4.50
N LEU A 72 1.40 12.95 -4.69
CA LEU A 72 1.70 11.71 -3.98
C LEU A 72 3.08 11.17 -4.38
N ALA A 73 3.37 11.17 -5.69
CA ALA A 73 4.71 10.85 -6.18
C ALA A 73 5.77 11.82 -5.64
N GLN A 74 5.50 13.13 -5.62
CA GLN A 74 6.44 14.12 -5.07
C GLN A 74 6.86 13.73 -3.65
N GLN A 75 5.90 13.44 -2.79
CA GLN A 75 6.13 13.17 -1.37
C GLN A 75 6.75 11.78 -1.15
N THR A 76 6.36 10.79 -1.94
CA THR A 76 6.98 9.45 -1.94
C THR A 76 8.46 9.54 -2.30
N ASN A 77 8.82 10.31 -3.34
CA ASN A 77 10.22 10.46 -3.75
C ASN A 77 11.04 11.25 -2.71
N VAL A 78 10.47 12.29 -2.07
CA VAL A 78 11.15 13.00 -0.96
C VAL A 78 11.46 12.05 0.19
N ALA A 79 10.50 11.20 0.57
CA ALA A 79 10.67 10.22 1.64
C ALA A 79 11.72 9.16 1.27
N TYR A 80 11.61 8.58 0.07
CA TYR A 80 12.55 7.58 -0.43
C TYR A 80 13.98 8.14 -0.52
N TYR A 81 14.19 9.33 -1.09
CA TYR A 81 15.51 9.93 -1.22
C TYR A 81 16.12 10.38 0.12
N SER A 82 15.38 10.29 1.23
CA SER A 82 15.90 10.52 2.58
C SER A 82 16.34 9.22 3.27
N CYS A 83 16.13 8.05 2.63
CA CYS A 83 16.53 6.76 3.17
C CYS A 83 18.05 6.53 3.03
N THR A 84 18.67 5.95 4.06
CA THR A 84 20.12 5.67 4.09
C THR A 84 20.48 4.19 4.21
N GLY A 85 19.49 3.30 4.30
CA GLY A 85 19.68 1.85 4.39
C GLY A 85 20.10 1.20 3.06
N ASP A 86 20.45 -0.08 3.13
CA ASP A 86 20.69 -0.93 1.95
C ASP A 86 19.36 -1.24 1.24
N TRP A 87 18.32 -1.45 2.03
CA TRP A 87 16.94 -1.64 1.61
C TRP A 87 16.07 -0.48 2.08
N ALA A 88 15.09 -0.10 1.26
CA ALA A 88 14.06 0.87 1.58
C ALA A 88 12.69 0.18 1.58
N PHE A 89 12.01 0.14 2.71
CA PHE A 89 10.68 -0.43 2.88
C PHE A 89 9.62 0.68 2.86
N TYR A 90 8.85 0.73 1.79
CA TYR A 90 7.73 1.65 1.65
C TYR A 90 6.46 1.05 2.26
N ILE A 91 5.72 1.84 3.03
CA ILE A 91 4.38 1.48 3.50
C ILE A 91 3.50 2.72 3.55
N GLN A 92 2.27 2.65 3.05
CA GLN A 92 1.31 3.76 3.11
C GLN A 92 0.55 3.77 4.44
N GLY A 93 0.03 4.93 4.86
CA GLY A 93 -0.65 5.09 6.15
C GLY A 93 -1.94 4.28 6.32
N ASP A 94 -2.44 3.66 5.25
CA ASP A 94 -3.58 2.75 5.21
C ASP A 94 -3.17 1.30 4.89
N GLU A 95 -1.88 1.00 4.87
CA GLU A 95 -1.31 -0.32 4.69
C GLU A 95 -0.70 -0.84 6.01
N ILE A 96 -0.85 -2.13 6.28
CA ILE A 96 -0.32 -2.78 7.48
C ILE A 96 0.37 -4.09 7.07
N LEU A 97 1.61 -4.26 7.52
CA LEU A 97 2.34 -5.51 7.39
C LEU A 97 1.89 -6.51 8.46
N HIS A 98 1.66 -7.77 8.08
CA HIS A 98 1.34 -8.82 9.03
C HIS A 98 2.59 -9.23 9.84
N GLU A 99 2.45 -9.36 11.15
CA GLU A 99 3.58 -9.66 12.05
C GLU A 99 4.25 -11.00 11.73
N GLU A 100 3.51 -11.99 11.23
CA GLU A 100 4.03 -13.31 10.87
C GLU A 100 5.01 -13.29 9.69
N ASP A 101 4.96 -12.23 8.87
CA ASP A 101 5.80 -12.12 7.67
C ASP A 101 7.13 -11.40 7.94
N GLN A 102 7.32 -10.82 9.13
CA GLN A 102 8.48 -9.98 9.43
C GLN A 102 9.79 -10.75 9.33
N GLN A 103 9.90 -11.92 9.96
CA GLN A 103 11.12 -12.72 9.93
C GLN A 103 11.47 -13.16 8.50
N ARG A 104 10.47 -13.64 7.75
CA ARG A 104 10.65 -14.04 6.34
C ARG A 104 11.20 -12.90 5.49
N LEU A 105 10.73 -11.67 5.71
CA LEU A 105 11.21 -10.50 4.97
C LEU A 105 12.65 -10.15 5.33
N LEU A 106 13.03 -10.21 6.61
CA LEU A 106 14.42 -10.03 7.04
C LEU A 106 15.32 -11.08 6.38
N ASP A 107 14.91 -12.35 6.40
CA ASP A 107 15.67 -13.45 5.82
C ASP A 107 15.87 -13.25 4.30
N LEU A 108 14.83 -12.85 3.57
CA LEU A 108 14.92 -12.55 2.13
C LEU A 108 15.81 -11.34 1.84
N MET A 109 15.71 -10.28 2.64
CA MET A 109 16.56 -9.10 2.49
C MET A 109 18.04 -9.45 2.75
N HIS A 110 18.33 -10.29 3.74
CA HIS A 110 19.67 -10.81 4.01
C HIS A 110 20.16 -11.71 2.88
N GLN A 111 19.36 -12.68 2.46
CA GLN A 111 19.69 -13.62 1.37
C GLN A 111 20.03 -12.90 0.07
N HIS A 112 19.30 -11.83 -0.24
CA HIS A 112 19.47 -11.09 -1.49
C HIS A 112 20.33 -9.83 -1.36
N LEU A 113 20.94 -9.58 -0.20
CA LEU A 113 21.72 -8.36 0.04
C LEU A 113 22.78 -8.14 -1.05
N ASP A 114 23.52 -9.19 -1.40
CA ASP A 114 24.59 -9.12 -2.41
C ASP A 114 24.18 -9.65 -3.79
N ASN A 115 22.88 -9.92 -4.02
CA ASN A 115 22.38 -10.39 -5.31
C ASN A 115 21.92 -9.23 -6.21
N PRO A 116 22.73 -8.78 -7.20
CA PRO A 116 22.37 -7.64 -8.04
C PRO A 116 21.20 -7.92 -9.01
N LYS A 117 20.77 -9.17 -9.15
CA LYS A 117 19.60 -9.52 -9.98
C LYS A 117 18.27 -9.22 -9.27
N VAL A 118 18.31 -9.07 -7.94
CA VAL A 118 17.13 -8.76 -7.10
C VAL A 118 17.18 -7.28 -6.71
N GLU A 119 16.22 -6.53 -7.22
CA GLU A 119 16.09 -5.08 -7.06
C GLU A 119 14.99 -4.70 -6.06
N GLY A 120 14.17 -5.67 -5.65
CA GLY A 120 13.14 -5.48 -4.65
C GLY A 120 12.40 -6.76 -4.28
N LEU A 121 11.53 -6.65 -3.27
CA LEU A 121 10.63 -7.71 -2.83
C LEU A 121 9.17 -7.29 -3.06
N ALA A 122 8.42 -8.16 -3.74
CA ALA A 122 7.01 -7.97 -4.05
C ALA A 122 6.14 -8.71 -3.04
N PHE A 123 5.08 -8.04 -2.60
CA PHE A 123 4.14 -8.50 -1.57
C PHE A 123 2.83 -8.88 -2.23
N ASP A 124 2.14 -9.88 -1.68
CA ASP A 124 0.75 -10.16 -2.04
C ASP A 124 -0.19 -9.17 -1.33
N TYR A 125 -1.18 -8.64 -2.03
CA TYR A 125 -2.08 -7.61 -1.51
C TYR A 125 -3.44 -8.16 -1.09
N VAL A 126 -3.88 -7.73 0.09
CA VAL A 126 -5.25 -7.90 0.58
C VAL A 126 -5.90 -6.53 0.63
N HIS A 127 -6.71 -6.21 -0.38
CA HIS A 127 -7.45 -4.95 -0.45
C HIS A 127 -8.81 -5.07 0.22
N PHE A 128 -9.00 -4.43 1.37
CA PHE A 128 -10.30 -4.35 2.02
C PHE A 128 -11.19 -3.31 1.37
N TYR A 129 -12.49 -3.56 1.32
CA TYR A 129 -13.46 -2.70 0.64
C TYR A 129 -14.77 -2.59 1.41
N GLY A 130 -15.17 -1.36 1.73
CA GLY A 130 -16.39 -1.04 2.46
C GLY A 130 -16.30 -1.36 3.94
N ASN A 131 -15.88 -2.58 4.30
CA ASN A 131 -15.69 -3.05 5.66
C ASN A 131 -14.43 -3.94 5.79
N HIS A 132 -14.10 -4.34 7.01
CA HIS A 132 -12.93 -5.17 7.31
C HIS A 132 -13.08 -6.64 6.86
N ASN A 133 -14.30 -7.11 6.58
CA ASN A 133 -14.59 -8.51 6.23
C ASN A 133 -14.70 -8.75 4.72
N THR A 134 -14.56 -7.71 3.91
CA THR A 134 -14.76 -7.77 2.46
C THR A 134 -13.49 -7.39 1.74
N GLN A 135 -13.02 -8.29 0.87
CA GLN A 135 -11.89 -8.06 0.00
C GLN A 135 -12.37 -7.68 -1.40
N ALA A 136 -11.77 -6.65 -1.98
CA ALA A 136 -11.89 -6.37 -3.40
C ALA A 136 -11.02 -7.34 -4.20
N TRP A 137 -11.66 -8.06 -5.12
CA TRP A 137 -11.03 -9.08 -5.95
C TRP A 137 -11.52 -8.99 -7.39
N SER A 138 -10.80 -8.24 -8.21
CA SER A 138 -10.92 -8.27 -9.67
C SER A 138 -9.60 -7.82 -10.31
N PRO A 139 -9.37 -8.04 -11.61
CA PRO A 139 -8.18 -7.59 -12.32
C PRO A 139 -7.93 -6.07 -12.29
N ARG A 140 -8.90 -5.28 -11.81
CA ARG A 140 -8.74 -3.85 -11.52
C ARG A 140 -7.72 -3.60 -10.42
N TRP A 141 -7.67 -4.48 -9.42
CA TRP A 141 -6.85 -4.36 -8.23
C TRP A 141 -5.55 -5.12 -8.48
N TYR A 142 -4.41 -4.48 -8.22
CA TYR A 142 -3.14 -5.18 -8.31
C TYR A 142 -3.09 -6.22 -7.21
N ARG A 143 -2.64 -7.43 -7.54
CA ARG A 143 -2.51 -8.52 -6.55
C ARG A 143 -1.16 -8.52 -5.87
N ARG A 144 -0.18 -7.89 -6.52
CA ARG A 144 1.19 -7.80 -6.04
C ARG A 144 1.79 -6.46 -6.36
N GLU A 145 2.61 -5.97 -5.45
CA GLU A 145 3.41 -4.78 -5.67
C GLU A 145 4.73 -4.85 -4.90
N VAL A 146 5.76 -4.22 -5.44
CA VAL A 146 7.05 -4.08 -4.77
C VAL A 146 6.91 -3.06 -3.65
N ARG A 147 7.32 -3.45 -2.43
CA ARG A 147 7.33 -2.55 -1.28
C ARG A 147 8.68 -2.46 -0.59
N VAL A 148 9.57 -3.44 -0.80
CA VAL A 148 10.97 -3.33 -0.40
C VAL A 148 11.81 -3.12 -1.64
N PHE A 149 12.64 -2.09 -1.63
CA PHE A 149 13.44 -1.64 -2.76
C PHE A 149 14.91 -1.63 -2.38
N ARG A 150 15.78 -2.05 -3.29
CA ARG A 150 17.22 -1.83 -3.10
C ARG A 150 17.51 -0.34 -3.23
N ASN A 151 18.08 0.26 -2.19
CA ASN A 151 18.14 1.72 -2.06
C ASN A 151 19.25 2.38 -2.90
N ASN A 152 20.27 1.62 -3.33
CA ASN A 152 21.36 2.14 -4.17
C ASN A 152 21.02 2.24 -5.67
N LEU A 153 19.74 2.09 -6.02
CA LEU A 153 19.25 2.10 -7.39
C LEU A 153 18.67 3.46 -7.77
N ARG A 154 18.69 3.78 -9.08
CA ARG A 154 18.08 4.99 -9.66
C ARG A 154 16.56 4.82 -9.79
N LEU A 155 15.90 4.62 -8.65
CA LEU A 155 14.45 4.43 -8.57
C LEU A 155 13.72 5.76 -8.54
N MET A 156 12.53 5.76 -9.11
CA MET A 156 11.59 6.88 -9.06
C MET A 156 10.18 6.32 -8.93
N PHE A 157 9.35 7.00 -8.14
CA PHE A 157 7.93 6.71 -7.98
C PHE A 157 7.14 7.67 -8.89
N PRO A 158 6.51 7.21 -9.98
CA PRO A 158 5.73 8.07 -10.87
C PRO A 158 4.28 8.22 -10.42
N SER A 159 3.58 9.19 -11.04
CA SER A 159 2.12 9.38 -10.93
C SER A 159 1.59 9.43 -9.49
N ASP A 160 0.92 8.39 -9.01
CA ASP A 160 0.29 8.32 -7.69
C ASP A 160 1.22 7.77 -6.60
N GLY A 161 2.48 7.46 -6.95
CA GLY A 161 3.46 6.94 -5.99
C GLY A 161 3.19 5.51 -5.54
N LEU A 162 2.29 4.77 -6.21
CA LEU A 162 1.91 3.41 -5.81
C LEU A 162 2.92 2.34 -6.24
N PHE A 163 3.68 2.57 -7.31
CA PHE A 163 4.69 1.65 -7.82
C PHE A 163 5.97 2.41 -8.15
N ALA A 164 7.06 1.68 -8.39
CA ALA A 164 8.35 2.27 -8.75
C ALA A 164 8.81 1.85 -10.14
N VAL A 165 9.63 2.71 -10.75
CA VAL A 165 10.37 2.40 -11.97
C VAL A 165 11.86 2.64 -11.75
N LEU A 166 12.68 1.81 -12.41
CA LEU A 166 14.13 1.97 -12.45
C LEU A 166 14.53 2.70 -13.74
N LEU A 167 15.30 3.78 -13.59
CA LEU A 167 15.94 4.46 -14.71
C LEU A 167 17.17 3.65 -15.18
N LYS A 168 17.05 2.96 -16.31
CA LYS A 168 18.18 2.27 -16.96
C LYS A 168 19.18 3.28 -17.54
N THR A 169 18.66 4.39 -18.06
CA THR A 169 19.42 5.56 -18.51
C THR A 169 18.62 6.82 -18.18
N SER A 170 19.21 8.01 -18.40
CA SER A 170 18.48 9.28 -18.28
C SER A 170 17.26 9.42 -19.22
N ARG A 171 17.09 8.49 -20.18
CA ARG A 171 16.02 8.54 -21.20
C ARG A 171 15.12 7.30 -21.21
N ARG A 172 15.40 6.27 -20.40
CA ARG A 172 14.66 5.01 -20.43
C ARG A 172 14.44 4.45 -19.04
N ALA A 173 13.18 4.22 -18.71
CA ALA A 173 12.74 3.56 -17.48
C ALA A 173 12.27 2.13 -17.76
N ARG A 174 12.31 1.27 -16.74
CA ARG A 174 11.68 -0.06 -16.74
C ARG A 174 11.16 -0.39 -15.34
N TYR A 175 10.30 -1.40 -15.24
CA TYR A 175 9.98 -1.99 -13.95
C TYR A 175 11.16 -2.77 -13.34
N LEU A 176 11.12 -2.93 -12.03
CA LEU A 176 12.14 -3.61 -11.23
C LEU A 176 12.09 -5.12 -11.45
N ASN A 177 13.22 -5.78 -11.25
CA ASN A 177 13.31 -7.23 -11.07
C ASN A 177 13.10 -7.56 -9.59
N ALA A 178 11.98 -8.19 -9.25
CA ALA A 178 11.65 -8.47 -7.85
C ALA A 178 11.36 -9.95 -7.59
N VAL A 179 11.72 -10.39 -6.38
CA VAL A 179 11.33 -11.69 -5.83
C VAL A 179 9.98 -11.52 -5.15
N VAL A 180 9.05 -12.45 -5.38
CA VAL A 180 7.79 -12.49 -4.64
C VAL A 180 8.10 -13.05 -3.25
N SER A 181 7.91 -12.25 -2.21
CA SER A 181 8.29 -12.60 -0.85
C SER A 181 7.35 -13.63 -0.22
N GLY A 182 6.11 -13.71 -0.71
CA GLY A 182 5.03 -14.45 -0.06
C GLY A 182 4.47 -13.75 1.19
N ALA A 183 4.98 -12.56 1.53
CA ALA A 183 4.45 -11.71 2.58
C ALA A 183 3.19 -10.97 2.10
N LYS A 184 2.27 -10.73 3.02
CA LYS A 184 1.01 -10.04 2.73
C LYS A 184 1.02 -8.60 3.23
N MET A 185 0.61 -7.68 2.36
CA MET A 185 0.28 -6.31 2.72
C MET A 185 -1.24 -6.15 2.83
N TYR A 186 -1.71 -5.71 4.00
CA TYR A 186 -3.12 -5.52 4.30
C TYR A 186 -3.48 -4.06 4.08
N HIS A 187 -4.29 -3.76 3.06
CA HIS A 187 -4.57 -2.41 2.62
C HIS A 187 -6.03 -2.02 2.92
N TYR A 188 -6.20 -1.06 3.81
CA TYR A 188 -7.47 -0.59 4.38
C TYR A 188 -8.00 0.71 3.78
N GLY A 189 -7.39 1.22 2.69
CA GLY A 189 -7.72 2.53 2.10
C GLY A 189 -9.16 2.67 1.58
N TRP A 190 -9.86 1.54 1.38
CA TRP A 190 -11.27 1.51 0.98
C TRP A 190 -12.21 1.01 2.07
N VAL A 191 -11.77 0.94 3.34
CA VAL A 191 -12.68 0.66 4.46
C VAL A 191 -13.41 1.94 4.87
N ARG A 192 -14.72 1.85 5.11
CA ARG A 192 -15.50 3.00 5.60
C ARG A 192 -15.08 3.33 7.03
N SER A 193 -14.57 4.56 7.25
CA SER A 193 -14.41 5.15 8.58
C SER A 193 -15.44 6.24 8.83
N ASP A 194 -15.76 6.53 10.09
CA ASP A 194 -16.70 7.60 10.46
C ASP A 194 -16.10 8.98 10.18
N ALA A 195 -14.77 9.12 10.28
CA ALA A 195 -14.05 10.35 9.93
C ALA A 195 -14.14 10.67 8.42
N LEU A 196 -14.10 9.64 7.57
CA LEU A 196 -14.31 9.75 6.11
C LEU A 196 -15.72 10.22 5.72
N HIS A 197 -16.69 10.25 6.65
CA HIS A 197 -18.03 10.83 6.43
C HIS A 197 -18.05 12.35 6.61
N GLN A 198 -17.11 12.93 7.37
CA GLN A 198 -17.11 14.36 7.69
C GLN A 198 -16.39 15.22 6.62
N GLY A 199 -15.51 14.60 5.82
CA GLY A 199 -14.70 15.28 4.79
C GLY A 199 -15.29 15.27 3.38
N GLY A 200 -16.53 15.74 3.20
CA GLY A 200 -17.05 16.27 1.93
C GLY A 200 -17.35 15.30 0.75
N GLN A 201 -18.60 15.39 0.27
CA GLN A 201 -19.26 14.66 -0.83
C GLN A 201 -19.65 13.19 -0.53
N ASN A 202 -20.86 12.82 -0.98
CA ASN A 202 -21.53 11.51 -0.85
C ASN A 202 -20.65 10.32 -1.30
N LYS A 203 -19.61 9.95 -0.52
CA LYS A 203 -18.82 8.74 -0.77
C LYS A 203 -19.65 7.47 -0.60
N LYS A 204 -20.79 7.54 0.09
CA LYS A 204 -21.73 6.42 0.23
C LYS A 204 -22.08 5.82 -1.14
N ASP A 205 -22.43 6.69 -2.10
CA ASP A 205 -22.70 6.33 -3.50
C ASP A 205 -21.51 5.68 -4.21
N VAL A 206 -20.28 6.11 -3.91
CA VAL A 206 -19.07 5.61 -4.58
C VAL A 206 -18.74 4.18 -4.15
N TYR A 207 -18.92 3.87 -2.86
CA TYR A 207 -18.68 2.52 -2.33
C TYR A 207 -19.77 1.53 -2.76
N GLU A 208 -21.02 1.97 -2.88
CA GLU A 208 -22.15 1.07 -3.21
C GLU A 208 -22.26 0.78 -4.72
N LYS A 209 -21.72 1.65 -5.58
CA LYS A 209 -21.73 1.50 -7.05
C LYS A 209 -20.55 0.68 -7.56
N VAL A 210 -20.53 -0.61 -7.24
CA VAL A 210 -19.50 -1.56 -7.64
C VAL A 210 -20.11 -2.92 -8.01
N ASP A 211 -19.48 -3.66 -8.91
CA ASP A 211 -19.82 -5.05 -9.21
C ASP A 211 -19.71 -5.95 -7.96
N PRO A 212 -20.80 -6.57 -7.45
CA PRO A 212 -20.73 -7.46 -6.30
C PRO A 212 -19.86 -8.70 -6.55
N ASP A 213 -19.73 -9.16 -7.80
CA ASP A 213 -18.86 -10.30 -8.14
C ASP A 213 -17.36 -9.96 -8.02
N SER A 214 -17.03 -8.67 -7.91
CA SER A 214 -15.69 -8.20 -7.64
C SER A 214 -15.36 -8.11 -6.15
N LEU A 215 -16.28 -8.52 -5.27
CA LEU A 215 -16.10 -8.55 -3.82
C LEU A 215 -16.16 -10.00 -3.31
N ARG A 216 -15.37 -10.30 -2.27
CA ARG A 216 -15.29 -11.63 -1.67
C ARG A 216 -15.14 -11.54 -0.16
N PRO A 217 -15.61 -12.54 0.60
CA PRO A 217 -15.34 -12.59 2.04
C PRO A 217 -13.83 -12.74 2.27
N PHE A 218 -13.30 -11.94 3.18
CA PHE A 218 -11.97 -12.16 3.71
C PHE A 218 -11.99 -13.35 4.67
N THR A 219 -11.11 -14.33 4.46
CA THR A 219 -11.06 -15.59 5.23
C THR A 219 -9.75 -15.77 5.99
N GLY A 220 -8.85 -14.79 5.92
CA GLY A 220 -7.61 -14.80 6.68
C GLY A 220 -7.75 -14.17 8.06
N THR A 221 -6.62 -13.87 8.68
CA THR A 221 -6.55 -13.16 9.96
C THR A 221 -6.02 -11.75 9.73
N HIS A 222 -6.62 -10.77 10.38
CA HIS A 222 -6.09 -9.40 10.39
C HIS A 222 -4.82 -9.33 11.25
N PRO A 223 -3.83 -8.50 10.89
CA PRO A 223 -2.69 -8.20 11.75
C PRO A 223 -3.16 -7.81 13.16
N LYS A 224 -2.51 -8.30 14.22
CA LYS A 224 -2.95 -8.02 15.61
C LYS A 224 -3.08 -6.53 15.91
N ILE A 225 -2.23 -5.72 15.29
CA ILE A 225 -2.18 -4.27 15.56
C ILE A 225 -3.41 -3.50 15.10
N ILE A 226 -4.18 -4.01 14.12
CA ILE A 226 -5.42 -3.35 13.66
C ILE A 226 -6.63 -3.76 14.49
N GLN A 227 -6.54 -4.82 15.31
CA GLN A 227 -7.68 -5.39 16.05
C GLN A 227 -8.50 -4.33 16.83
N PRO A 228 -7.89 -3.37 17.55
CA PRO A 228 -8.65 -2.34 18.27
C PRO A 228 -9.47 -1.40 17.38
N LEU A 229 -9.15 -1.35 16.08
CA LEU A 229 -9.83 -0.51 15.08
C LEU A 229 -10.89 -1.29 14.28
N LEU A 230 -10.94 -2.61 14.43
CA LEU A 230 -11.95 -3.43 13.77
C LEU A 230 -13.32 -3.19 14.45
N ARG A 231 -14.36 -3.05 13.64
CA ARG A 231 -15.73 -2.89 14.12
C ARG A 231 -16.38 -4.27 14.28
N GLU A 232 -16.67 -4.66 15.51
CA GLU A 232 -17.32 -5.96 15.82
C GLU A 232 -18.71 -6.09 15.18
N GLU A 233 -19.41 -4.97 14.95
CA GLU A 233 -20.81 -4.97 14.49
C GLU A 233 -20.99 -5.25 13.00
N VAL A 234 -19.94 -5.14 12.17
CA VAL A 234 -20.07 -5.34 10.72
C VAL A 234 -19.73 -6.78 10.34
N THR A 235 -20.72 -7.66 10.48
CA THR A 235 -20.62 -9.06 10.07
C THR A 235 -20.98 -9.22 8.59
N GLY A 236 -20.20 -10.02 7.86
CA GLY A 236 -20.51 -10.39 6.47
C GLY A 236 -20.00 -9.46 5.37
N LEU A 237 -20.39 -9.80 4.13
CA LEU A 237 -19.95 -9.11 2.91
C LEU A 237 -20.58 -7.71 2.82
N PHE A 238 -19.79 -6.74 2.37
CA PHE A 238 -20.24 -5.38 2.12
C PHE A 238 -21.39 -5.36 1.11
N GLN A 239 -22.48 -4.66 1.46
CA GLN A 239 -23.69 -4.60 0.64
C GLN A 239 -23.56 -3.51 -0.42
N THR A 240 -23.64 -3.90 -1.69
CA THR A 240 -23.63 -2.99 -2.84
C THR A 240 -25.04 -2.52 -3.19
N GLN A 241 -25.15 -1.47 -4.01
CA GLN A 241 -26.44 -0.96 -4.47
C GLN A 241 -27.22 -2.05 -5.24
N PRO A 242 -28.46 -2.40 -4.83
CA PRO A 242 -29.30 -3.32 -5.59
C PRO A 242 -29.58 -2.79 -7.01
N GLY A 243 -29.49 -3.67 -8.01
CA GLY A 243 -29.77 -3.31 -9.40
C GLY A 243 -28.72 -2.41 -10.07
N TYR A 244 -27.52 -2.29 -9.49
CA TYR A 244 -26.42 -1.53 -10.09
C TYR A 244 -26.10 -2.01 -11.52
N ARG A 245 -26.04 -1.07 -12.46
CA ARG A 245 -25.70 -1.35 -13.86
C ARG A 245 -24.20 -1.29 -14.06
N LEU A 246 -23.60 -2.45 -14.34
CA LEU A 246 -22.16 -2.56 -14.58
C LEU A 246 -21.71 -1.68 -15.74
N THR A 247 -20.62 -0.94 -15.49
CA THR A 247 -19.89 -0.20 -16.51
C THR A 247 -19.24 -1.16 -17.51
N TRP A 248 -18.87 -0.64 -18.69
CA TRP A 248 -18.12 -1.42 -19.68
C TRP A 248 -16.81 -1.99 -19.11
N ARG A 249 -16.13 -1.23 -18.23
CA ARG A 249 -14.89 -1.67 -17.57
C ARG A 249 -15.14 -2.86 -16.63
N GLU A 250 -16.20 -2.82 -15.83
CA GLU A 250 -16.55 -3.92 -14.92
C GLU A 250 -16.99 -5.17 -15.68
N ARG A 251 -17.80 -5.02 -16.74
CA ARG A 251 -18.16 -6.15 -17.62
C ARG A 251 -16.91 -6.82 -18.19
N ARG A 252 -15.93 -6.04 -18.63
CA ARG A 252 -14.63 -6.56 -19.07
C ARG A 252 -13.92 -7.31 -17.93
N HIS A 253 -13.84 -6.75 -16.74
CA HIS A 253 -13.21 -7.43 -15.59
C HIS A 253 -13.93 -8.73 -15.22
N LYS A 254 -15.25 -8.78 -15.31
CA LYS A 254 -16.04 -9.99 -15.08
C LYS A 254 -15.71 -11.10 -16.08
N VAL A 255 -15.58 -10.76 -17.36
CA VAL A 255 -15.09 -11.70 -18.38
C VAL A 255 -13.67 -12.18 -18.05
N LEU A 256 -12.76 -11.26 -17.70
CA LEU A 256 -11.41 -11.63 -17.31
C LEU A 256 -11.40 -12.58 -16.11
N MET A 257 -12.17 -12.32 -15.05
CA MET A 257 -12.28 -13.21 -13.88
C MET A 257 -12.78 -14.62 -14.23
N VAL A 258 -13.67 -14.76 -15.23
CA VAL A 258 -14.06 -16.08 -15.75
C VAL A 258 -12.87 -16.76 -16.41
N LEU A 259 -12.13 -16.05 -17.26
CA LEU A 259 -10.92 -16.60 -17.92
C LEU A 259 -9.84 -16.98 -16.90
N GLU A 260 -9.64 -16.18 -15.83
CA GLU A 260 -8.69 -16.52 -14.75
C GLU A 260 -9.06 -17.87 -14.11
N ARG A 261 -10.35 -18.10 -13.84
CA ARG A 261 -10.83 -19.37 -13.25
C ARG A 261 -10.68 -20.56 -14.19
N LEU A 262 -10.89 -20.36 -15.49
CA LEU A 262 -10.82 -21.43 -16.49
C LEU A 262 -9.38 -21.81 -16.85
N PHE A 263 -8.48 -20.83 -16.92
CA PHE A 263 -7.14 -21.02 -17.49
C PHE A 263 -6.00 -20.83 -16.47
N GLY A 264 -6.29 -20.40 -15.24
CA GLY A 264 -5.27 -20.17 -14.20
C GLY A 264 -4.34 -18.99 -14.51
N ILE A 265 -4.74 -18.09 -15.41
CA ILE A 265 -3.96 -16.90 -15.82
C ILE A 265 -4.31 -15.76 -14.86
N ASP A 266 -3.31 -14.95 -14.46
CA ASP A 266 -3.51 -13.73 -13.68
C ASP A 266 -3.55 -12.51 -14.62
N PHE A 267 -4.72 -11.85 -14.71
CA PHE A 267 -4.91 -10.65 -15.52
C PHE A 267 -4.75 -9.35 -14.71
N ALA A 268 -4.43 -9.42 -13.42
CA ALA A 268 -4.14 -8.23 -12.63
C ALA A 268 -2.90 -7.52 -13.16
N LYS A 269 -2.88 -6.20 -13.03
CA LYS A 269 -1.69 -5.40 -13.38
C LYS A 269 -0.53 -5.76 -12.44
N ASN A 270 0.64 -5.96 -13.03
CA ASN A 270 1.89 -6.18 -12.32
C ASN A 270 2.90 -5.11 -12.75
N HIS A 271 3.55 -4.46 -11.79
CA HIS A 271 4.52 -3.38 -12.03
C HIS A 271 5.96 -3.80 -11.72
N PHE A 272 6.27 -5.09 -11.94
CA PHE A 272 7.60 -5.66 -11.77
C PHE A 272 7.79 -6.88 -12.68
N ARG A 273 9.05 -7.27 -12.88
CA ARG A 273 9.45 -8.52 -13.51
C ARG A 273 9.82 -9.50 -12.40
N ARG A 274 9.14 -10.64 -12.36
CA ARG A 274 9.45 -11.69 -11.39
C ARG A 274 10.81 -12.33 -11.73
N VAL A 275 11.68 -12.43 -10.75
CA VAL A 275 12.91 -13.22 -10.82
C VAL A 275 12.85 -14.38 -9.83
N LYS A 276 13.61 -15.45 -10.10
CA LYS A 276 13.81 -16.53 -9.13
C LYS A 276 14.81 -16.03 -8.08
N GLY A 277 14.45 -16.19 -6.80
CA GLY A 277 15.37 -15.98 -5.68
C GLY A 277 16.50 -17.00 -5.70
#